data_AF-A0A392RZH7-F1
#
_entry.id   AF-A0A392RZH7-F1
#
_cell.length_a   1.000
_cell.length_b   1.000
_cell.length_c   1.000
_cell.angle_alpha   90.00
_cell.angle_beta   90.00
_cell.angle_gamma   90.00
#
_symmetry.space_group_name_H-M   'P 1'
#
loop_
_entity.id
_entity.type
_entity.pdbx_description
1 polymer ?
#
loop_
_entity_poly.entity_id
_entity_poly.type
_entity_poly.pdbx_seq_one_letter_code
_entity_poly.pdbx_strand_id
1 'polypeptide(L)'
;MFKREFLVKYFPVDVKNKKVVEFMELKQGSLSVADYAVKFETLCAFSPHYNMVEAEHDKCVKFESGLRPDVKHMIGFSEIRDFATLVNKSRICDDDGRAKTSYYKAVN
;
A
#
# COMPACT_ATOMS: atom_id res chain seq x y z
N MET A 1 -13.18 -14.42 12.64
CA MET A 1 -12.51 -14.51 13.96
C MET A 1 -11.23 -15.35 13.94
N PHE A 2 -11.19 -16.49 13.22
CA PHE A 2 -10.04 -17.42 13.19
C PHE A 2 -8.65 -16.79 12.92
N LYS A 3 -8.52 -15.90 11.92
CA LYS A 3 -7.21 -15.30 11.57
C LYS A 3 -6.60 -14.46 12.72
N ARG A 4 -7.42 -13.76 13.52
CA ARG A 4 -6.94 -12.92 14.63
C ARG A 4 -6.41 -13.79 15.78
N GLU A 5 -7.16 -14.80 16.18
CA GLU A 5 -6.76 -15.73 17.25
C GLU A 5 -5.55 -16.56 16.85
N PHE A 6 -5.46 -16.97 15.59
CA PHE A 6 -4.30 -17.69 15.06
C PHE A 6 -3.02 -16.84 15.10
N LEU A 7 -3.09 -15.57 14.66
CA LEU A 7 -1.97 -14.64 14.71
C LEU A 7 -1.57 -14.24 16.15
N VAL A 8 -2.47 -14.33 17.12
CA VAL A 8 -2.14 -14.07 18.54
C VAL A 8 -1.56 -15.31 19.22
N LYS A 9 -2.05 -16.51 18.88
CA LYS A 9 -1.67 -17.77 19.53
C LYS A 9 -0.37 -18.37 19.00
N TYR A 10 -0.02 -18.14 17.73
CA TYR A 10 1.09 -18.84 17.07
C TYR A 10 2.23 -17.94 16.58
N PHE A 11 2.07 -16.61 16.54
CA PHE A 11 3.17 -15.70 16.20
C PHE A 11 3.75 -15.09 17.48
N PRO A 12 5.06 -15.29 17.76
CA PRO A 12 5.73 -14.59 18.85
C PRO A 12 5.60 -13.08 18.71
N VAL A 13 5.47 -12.38 19.84
CA VAL A 13 5.32 -10.91 19.90
C VAL A 13 6.41 -10.21 19.09
N ASP A 14 7.64 -10.71 19.12
CA ASP A 14 8.78 -10.15 18.37
C ASP A 14 8.59 -10.21 16.86
N VAL A 15 7.99 -11.29 16.34
CA VAL A 15 7.71 -11.45 14.90
C VAL A 15 6.61 -10.48 14.49
N LYS A 16 5.60 -10.29 15.35
CA LYS A 16 4.51 -9.35 15.12
C LYS A 16 5.00 -7.90 15.13
N ASN A 17 5.84 -7.54 16.09
CA ASN A 17 6.45 -6.21 16.17
C ASN A 17 7.32 -5.91 14.95
N LYS A 18 8.13 -6.88 14.48
CA LYS A 18 8.88 -6.75 13.22
C LYS A 18 7.97 -6.49 12.02
N LYS A 19 6.83 -7.19 11.92
CA LYS A 19 5.86 -6.98 10.83
C LYS A 19 5.18 -5.62 10.89
N VAL A 20 4.89 -5.11 12.09
CA VAL A 20 4.36 -3.75 12.27
C VAL A 20 5.39 -2.70 11.87
N VAL A 21 6.66 -2.86 12.27
CA VAL A 21 7.75 -1.96 11.82
C VAL A 21 7.88 -1.98 10.30
N GLU A 22 7.91 -3.17 9.70
CA GLU A 22 7.95 -3.33 8.24
C GLU A 22 6.77 -2.63 7.55
N PHE A 23 5.57 -2.69 8.14
CA PHE A 23 4.39 -1.98 7.63
C PHE A 23 4.52 -0.46 7.73
N MET A 24 5.01 0.05 8.86
CA MET A 24 5.16 1.49 9.08
C MET A 24 6.20 2.10 8.15
N GLU A 25 7.27 1.38 7.86
CA GLU A 25 8.34 1.79 6.95
C GLU A 25 8.05 1.47 5.48
N LEU A 26 6.97 0.74 5.18
CA LEU A 26 6.63 0.32 3.82
C LEU A 26 6.51 1.52 2.89
N LYS A 27 7.34 1.51 1.84
CA LYS A 27 7.31 2.42 0.68
C LYS A 27 7.22 1.60 -0.60
N GLN A 28 6.63 2.18 -1.64
CA GLN A 28 6.56 1.59 -2.98
C GLN A 28 7.97 1.35 -3.54
N GLY A 29 8.88 2.33 -3.43
CA GLY A 29 10.23 2.23 -3.97
C GLY A 29 10.21 1.98 -5.48
N SER A 30 10.90 0.92 -5.92
CA SER A 30 10.95 0.46 -7.31
C SER A 30 9.79 -0.46 -7.72
N LEU A 31 8.99 -0.92 -6.76
CA LEU A 31 7.87 -1.83 -7.00
C LEU A 31 6.81 -1.18 -7.90
N SER A 32 6.11 -2.02 -8.65
CA SER A 32 4.84 -1.59 -9.25
C SER A 32 3.84 -1.26 -8.13
N VAL A 33 2.87 -0.40 -8.39
CA VAL A 33 1.78 -0.17 -7.43
C VAL A 33 1.04 -1.46 -7.11
N ALA A 34 0.90 -2.37 -8.07
CA ALA A 34 0.28 -3.67 -7.85
C ALA A 34 1.04 -4.51 -6.80
N ASP A 35 2.36 -4.65 -6.95
CA ASP A 35 3.19 -5.39 -5.98
C ASP A 35 3.23 -4.70 -4.61
N TYR A 36 3.28 -3.37 -4.60
CA TYR A 36 3.20 -2.57 -3.39
C TYR A 36 1.86 -2.80 -2.66
N ALA A 37 0.73 -2.82 -3.37
CA ALA A 37 -0.58 -3.07 -2.79
C ALA A 37 -0.70 -4.47 -2.18
N VAL A 38 -0.21 -5.50 -2.87
CA VAL A 38 -0.18 -6.87 -2.31
C VAL A 38 0.65 -6.92 -1.02
N LYS A 39 1.83 -6.29 -1.02
CA LYS A 39 2.68 -6.22 0.17
C LYS A 39 2.01 -5.42 1.30
N PHE A 40 1.34 -4.32 0.96
CA PHE A 40 0.61 -3.49 1.90
C PHE A 40 -0.50 -4.29 2.59
N GLU A 41 -1.37 -4.98 1.84
CA GLU A 41 -2.46 -5.78 2.43
C GLU A 41 -1.94 -6.93 3.28
N THR A 42 -0.87 -7.59 2.83
CA THR A 42 -0.23 -8.67 3.57
C THR A 42 0.25 -8.19 4.94
N LEU A 43 0.89 -7.02 5.01
CA LEU A 43 1.39 -6.44 6.25
C LEU A 43 0.27 -5.80 7.09
N CYS A 44 -0.74 -5.20 6.45
CA CYS A 44 -1.93 -4.65 7.09
C CYS A 44 -2.71 -5.72 7.88
N ALA A 45 -2.68 -6.98 7.44
CA ALA A 45 -3.28 -8.10 8.17
C ALA A 45 -2.70 -8.31 9.58
N PHE A 46 -1.45 -7.87 9.82
CA PHE A 46 -0.80 -7.94 11.14
C PHE A 46 -1.10 -6.73 12.04
N SER A 47 -1.77 -5.71 11.50
CA SER A 47 -2.12 -4.46 12.18
C SER A 47 -3.65 -4.32 12.27
N PRO A 48 -4.31 -4.91 13.30
CA PRO A 48 -5.77 -4.95 13.41
C PRO A 48 -6.45 -3.59 13.35
N HIS A 49 -5.76 -2.53 13.76
CA HIS A 49 -6.24 -1.15 13.71
C HIS A 49 -6.65 -0.71 12.31
N TYR A 50 -5.95 -1.14 11.25
CA TYR A 50 -6.23 -0.75 9.86
C TYR A 50 -7.26 -1.64 9.15
N ASN A 51 -7.76 -2.69 9.83
CA ASN A 51 -8.73 -3.63 9.26
C ASN A 51 -10.17 -3.32 9.73
N MET A 52 -10.36 -2.22 10.45
CA MET A 52 -11.67 -1.71 10.85
C MET A 52 -12.22 -0.78 9.77
N VAL A 53 -13.54 -0.72 9.60
CA VAL A 53 -14.18 0.15 8.60
C VAL A 53 -13.91 1.62 8.92
N GLU A 54 -13.89 1.95 10.21
CA GLU A 54 -13.60 3.27 10.75
C GLU A 54 -12.17 3.74 10.45
N ALA A 55 -11.26 2.81 10.18
CA ALA A 55 -9.86 3.08 9.88
C ALA A 55 -9.56 3.10 8.38
N GLU A 56 -10.57 2.98 7.50
CA GLU A 56 -10.36 2.98 6.05
C GLU A 56 -9.72 4.28 5.56
N HIS A 57 -10.13 5.41 6.13
CA HIS A 57 -9.51 6.71 5.87
C HIS A 57 -8.01 6.69 6.19
N ASP A 58 -7.64 6.23 7.39
CA ASP A 58 -6.25 6.16 7.84
C ASP A 58 -5.44 5.14 7.03
N LYS A 59 -6.08 4.06 6.59
CA LYS A 59 -5.50 3.07 5.67
C LYS A 59 -5.16 3.71 4.33
N CYS A 60 -6.05 4.54 3.78
CA CYS A 60 -5.82 5.29 2.54
C CYS A 60 -4.64 6.26 2.70
N VAL A 61 -4.65 7.08 3.76
CA VAL A 61 -3.56 8.02 4.06
C VAL A 61 -2.22 7.30 4.20
N LYS A 62 -2.20 6.17 4.91
CA LYS A 62 -1.00 5.35 5.07
C LYS A 62 -0.51 4.79 3.73
N PHE A 63 -1.41 4.29 2.88
CA PHE A 63 -1.08 3.82 1.54
C PHE A 63 -0.48 4.94 0.67
N GLU A 64 -1.15 6.09 0.60
CA GLU A 64 -0.71 7.28 -0.15
C GLU A 64 0.67 7.78 0.32
N SER A 65 0.94 7.74 1.63
CA SER A 65 2.23 8.17 2.20
C SER A 65 3.42 7.31 1.74
N GLY A 66 3.14 6.07 1.32
CA GLY A 66 4.15 5.13 0.84
C GLY A 66 4.33 5.13 -0.68
N LEU A 67 3.44 5.79 -1.42
CA LEU A 67 3.57 5.91 -2.88
C LEU A 67 4.78 6.73 -3.29
N ARG A 68 5.32 6.42 -4.47
CA ARG A 68 6.38 7.18 -5.12
C ARG A 68 5.88 8.60 -5.47
N PRO A 69 6.71 9.65 -5.42
CA PRO A 69 6.26 11.03 -5.55
C PRO A 69 5.44 11.36 -6.81
N ASP A 70 5.80 10.78 -7.95
CA ASP A 70 5.10 10.94 -9.23
C ASP A 70 3.67 10.39 -9.20
N VAL A 71 3.48 9.17 -8.66
CA VAL A 71 2.15 8.57 -8.49
C VAL A 71 1.37 9.34 -7.42
N LYS A 72 2.02 9.62 -6.28
CA LYS A 72 1.42 10.34 -5.16
C LYS A 72 0.89 11.72 -5.58
N HIS A 73 1.63 12.45 -6.41
CA HIS A 73 1.21 13.77 -6.88
C HIS A 73 -0.08 13.68 -7.68
N MET A 74 -0.20 12.69 -8.59
CA MET A 74 -1.41 12.49 -9.40
C MET A 74 -2.62 12.08 -8.54
N ILE A 75 -2.39 11.24 -7.54
CA ILE A 75 -3.45 10.69 -6.68
C ILE A 75 -3.89 11.68 -5.59
N GLY A 76 -2.96 12.45 -5.04
CA GLY A 76 -3.20 13.34 -3.90
C GLY A 76 -4.26 14.43 -4.17
N PHE A 77 -4.44 14.83 -5.42
CA PHE A 77 -5.51 15.78 -5.80
C PHE A 77 -6.92 15.20 -5.77
N SER A 78 -7.06 13.87 -5.80
CA SER A 78 -8.36 13.21 -5.87
C SER A 78 -8.98 12.92 -4.50
N GLU A 79 -8.25 13.15 -3.40
CA GLU A 79 -8.68 12.96 -2.01
C GLU A 79 -9.47 11.65 -1.77
N ILE A 80 -9.04 10.55 -2.39
CA ILE A 80 -9.79 9.29 -2.40
C ILE A 80 -9.70 8.64 -1.01
N ARG A 81 -10.84 8.27 -0.44
CA ARG A 81 -10.93 7.61 0.88
C ARG A 81 -11.63 6.25 0.84
N ASP A 82 -11.79 5.69 -0.34
CA ASP A 82 -12.14 4.30 -0.58
C ASP A 82 -10.88 3.55 -1.02
N PHE A 83 -10.48 2.52 -0.26
CA PHE A 83 -9.17 1.90 -0.45
C PHE A 83 -9.07 1.18 -1.81
N ALA A 84 -10.14 0.53 -2.25
CA ALA A 84 -10.14 -0.19 -3.52
C ALA A 84 -9.99 0.76 -4.71
N THR A 85 -10.70 1.88 -4.70
CA THR A 85 -10.63 2.93 -5.72
C THR A 85 -9.25 3.58 -5.73
N LEU A 86 -8.70 3.87 -4.55
CA LEU A 86 -7.35 4.43 -4.39
C LEU A 86 -6.30 3.52 -5.03
N VAL A 87 -6.31 2.22 -4.73
CA VAL A 87 -5.37 1.24 -5.29
C VAL A 87 -5.52 1.16 -6.80
N ASN A 88 -6.75 1.10 -7.32
CA ASN A 88 -6.97 0.99 -8.76
C ASN A 88 -6.48 2.22 -9.52
N LYS A 89 -6.81 3.44 -9.06
CA LYS A 89 -6.33 4.68 -9.68
C LYS A 89 -4.81 4.82 -9.57
N SER A 90 -4.23 4.47 -8.42
CA SER A 90 -2.77 4.48 -8.24
C SER A 90 -2.08 3.55 -9.22
N ARG A 91 -2.65 2.37 -9.48
CA ARG A 91 -2.13 1.41 -10.47
C ARG A 91 -2.16 1.98 -11.88
N ILE A 92 -3.28 2.56 -12.30
CA ILE A 92 -3.40 3.21 -13.62
C ILE A 92 -2.35 4.31 -13.79
N CYS A 93 -2.15 5.15 -12.77
CA CYS A 93 -1.14 6.20 -12.83
C CYS A 93 0.30 5.66 -12.92
N ASP A 94 0.62 4.58 -12.21
CA ASP A 94 1.95 3.94 -12.27
C ASP A 94 2.20 3.31 -13.64
N ASP A 95 1.21 2.62 -14.20
CA ASP A 95 1.28 1.99 -15.51
C ASP A 95 1.47 3.04 -16.62
N ASP A 96 0.69 4.13 -16.58
CA ASP A 96 0.83 5.26 -17.51
C ASP A 96 2.22 5.92 -17.43
N GLY A 97 2.73 6.12 -16.21
CA GLY A 97 4.06 6.69 -15.99
C GLY A 97 5.18 5.78 -16.51
N ARG A 98 5.05 4.47 -16.29
CA ARG A 98 6.00 3.46 -16.77
C ARG A 98 5.96 3.35 -18.30
N ALA A 99 4.76 3.35 -18.90
CA ALA A 99 4.60 3.32 -20.36
C ALA A 99 5.24 4.53 -21.05
N LYS A 100 5.01 5.75 -20.52
CA LYS A 100 5.67 6.97 -21.00
C LYS A 100 7.19 6.87 -20.91
N THR A 101 7.71 6.39 -19.78
CA THR A 101 9.16 6.23 -19.58
C THR A 101 9.77 5.24 -20.59
N SER A 102 9.11 4.11 -20.82
CA SER A 102 9.54 3.10 -21.78
C SER A 102 9.53 3.64 -23.21
N TYR A 103 8.51 4.41 -23.59
CA TYR A 103 8.44 5.08 -24.89
C TYR A 103 9.65 5.99 -25.10
N TYR A 104 9.90 6.96 -24.19
CA TYR A 104 11.03 7.89 -24.33
C TYR A 104 12.41 7.24 -24.32
N LYS A 105 12.55 6.04 -23.73
CA LYS A 105 13.79 5.25 -23.81
C LYS A 105 13.98 4.51 -25.13
N ALA A 106 12.90 4.27 -25.88
CA ALA A 106 12.93 3.57 -27.16
C ALA A 106 13.13 4.53 -28.35
N VAL A 107 12.81 5.83 -28.18
CA VAL A 107 12.96 6.86 -29.22
C VAL A 107 14.25 7.67 -29.11
N ASN A 108 15.06 7.46 -28.06
CA ASN A 108 16.39 8.05 -27.86
C ASN A 108 17.45 6.95 -27.89
#